data_AF-A0A3P1V511-F1
#
_entry.id   AF-A0A3P1V511-F1
#
_cell.length_a   1.000
_cell.length_b   1.000
_cell.length_c   1.000
_cell.angle_alpha   90.00
_cell.angle_beta   90.00
_cell.angle_gamma   90.00
#
_symmetry.space_group_name_H-M   'P 1'
#
loop_
_entity.id
_entity.type
_entity.pdbx_description
1 polymer ?
#
loop_
_entity_poly.entity_id
_entity_poly.type
_entity_poly.pdbx_seq_one_letter_code
_entity_poly.pdbx_strand_id
1 'polypeptide(L)'
;MVQTLHRLERDGLVRRTVYPAVPAQVDHRLTAMGAGLTHLVKALADWSAANRESIAEARAAFPIPSLPRARHGHARAAHDAPERALEEMLPSPGSGPRAPRDPRASGHRRGPGP
;
A
#
# COMPACT_ATOMS: atom_id res chain seq x y z
N MET A 1 0.76 -11.44 6.85
CA MET A 1 0.99 -12.90 6.89
C MET A 1 -0.12 -13.75 6.22
N VAL A 2 -1.14 -13.17 5.55
CA VAL A 2 -2.27 -13.98 4.99
C VAL A 2 -2.01 -14.50 3.57
N GLN A 3 -1.20 -13.79 2.78
CA GLN A 3 -1.02 -14.09 1.36
C GLN A 3 -0.29 -15.41 1.10
N THR A 4 0.70 -15.75 1.92
CA THR A 4 1.44 -17.01 1.79
C THR A 4 0.55 -18.21 2.09
N LEU A 5 -0.22 -18.16 3.18
CA LEU A 5 -1.09 -19.28 3.56
C LEU A 5 -2.21 -19.51 2.54
N HIS A 6 -2.79 -18.43 2.03
CA HIS A 6 -3.79 -18.51 0.96
C HIS A 6 -3.25 -19.19 -0.31
N ARG A 7 -1.99 -18.92 -0.68
CA ARG A 7 -1.34 -19.62 -1.81
C ARG A 7 -1.15 -21.11 -1.52
N LEU A 8 -0.68 -21.46 -0.32
CA LEU A 8 -0.50 -22.86 0.08
C LEU A 8 -1.82 -23.64 0.13
N GLU A 9 -2.92 -22.99 0.49
CA GLU A 9 -4.27 -23.57 0.42
C GLU A 9 -4.71 -23.80 -1.03
N ARG A 10 -4.58 -22.77 -1.88
CA ARG A 10 -4.92 -22.85 -3.31
C ARG A 10 -4.12 -23.93 -4.03
N ASP A 11 -2.83 -24.06 -3.69
CA ASP A 11 -1.93 -25.03 -4.31
C ASP A 11 -2.09 -26.45 -3.71
N GLY A 12 -3.03 -26.65 -2.76
CA GLY A 12 -3.38 -27.95 -2.20
C GLY A 12 -2.40 -28.50 -1.17
N LEU A 13 -1.44 -27.69 -0.71
CA LEU A 13 -0.44 -28.08 0.28
C LEU A 13 -0.96 -27.96 1.71
N VAL A 14 -1.88 -27.04 1.95
CA VAL A 14 -2.53 -26.79 3.24
C VAL A 14 -4.03 -26.91 3.09
N ARG A 15 -4.69 -27.53 4.08
CA ARG A 15 -6.14 -27.57 4.22
C ARG A 15 -6.55 -26.69 5.39
N ARG A 16 -7.53 -25.82 5.14
CA ARG A 16 -8.19 -24.99 6.14
C ARG A 16 -9.48 -25.63 6.61
N THR A 17 -9.68 -25.73 7.92
CA THR A 17 -10.91 -26.23 8.53
C THR A 17 -11.44 -25.18 9.50
N VAL A 18 -12.71 -24.79 9.32
CA VAL A 18 -13.40 -23.84 10.19
C VAL A 18 -14.33 -24.62 11.10
N TYR A 19 -14.15 -24.50 12.40
CA TYR A 19 -15.04 -25.07 13.40
C TYR A 19 -16.05 -24.01 13.84
N PRO A 20 -17.35 -24.24 13.62
CA PRO A 20 -18.38 -23.31 14.06
C PRO A 20 -18.49 -23.38 15.59
N ALA A 21 -17.90 -22.40 16.25
CA ALA A 21 -17.94 -22.20 17.69
C ALA A 21 -18.03 -20.69 17.99
N VAL A 22 -18.26 -20.31 19.25
CA VAL A 22 -18.17 -18.91 19.68
C VAL A 22 -17.04 -18.78 20.70
N PRO A 23 -15.91 -18.16 20.34
CA PRO A 23 -15.54 -17.65 19.00
C PRO A 23 -15.21 -18.79 18.01
N ALA A 24 -15.36 -18.51 16.70
CA ALA A 24 -15.07 -19.51 15.67
C ALA A 24 -13.58 -19.85 15.63
N GLN A 25 -13.24 -21.12 15.52
CA GLN A 25 -11.87 -21.60 15.47
C GLN A 25 -11.49 -21.99 14.04
N VAL A 26 -10.28 -21.65 13.62
CA VAL A 26 -9.75 -22.00 12.29
C VAL A 26 -8.45 -22.78 12.48
N ASP A 27 -8.39 -23.97 11.89
CA ASP A 27 -7.22 -24.84 11.90
C ASP A 27 -6.66 -24.98 10.48
N HIS A 28 -5.34 -24.99 10.37
CA HIS A 28 -4.60 -25.13 9.11
C HIS A 28 -3.66 -26.31 9.24
N ARG A 29 -3.85 -27.33 8.39
CA ARG A 29 -3.05 -28.55 8.42
C ARG A 29 -2.45 -28.85 7.07
N LEU A 30 -1.27 -29.47 7.06
CA LEU A 30 -0.70 -30.00 5.82
C LEU A 30 -1.61 -31.10 5.25
N THR A 31 -1.72 -31.12 3.93
CA THR A 31 -2.29 -32.27 3.21
C THR A 31 -1.23 -33.38 3.08
N ALA A 32 -1.62 -34.55 2.56
CA ALA A 32 -0.64 -35.59 2.24
C ALA A 32 0.42 -35.10 1.23
N MET A 33 0.00 -34.30 0.24
CA MET A 33 0.90 -33.65 -0.71
C MET A 33 1.82 -32.63 -0.03
N GLY A 34 1.27 -31.80 0.87
CA GLY A 34 2.04 -30.84 1.66
C GLY A 34 3.09 -31.50 2.57
N ALA A 35 2.75 -32.64 3.17
CA ALA A 35 3.68 -33.43 3.98
C ALA A 35 4.86 -33.99 3.13
N GLY A 36 4.60 -34.37 1.88
CA GLY A 36 5.66 -34.76 0.94
C GLY A 36 6.67 -33.63 0.68
N LEU A 37 6.18 -32.39 0.53
CA LEU A 37 7.06 -31.22 0.36
C LEU A 37 7.94 -30.97 1.60
N THR A 38 7.43 -31.25 2.80
CA THR A 38 8.21 -31.09 4.05
C THR A 38 9.50 -31.91 4.02
N HIS A 39 9.49 -33.10 3.42
CA HIS A 39 10.70 -33.91 3.30
C HIS A 39 11.78 -33.22 2.47
N LEU A 40 11.41 -32.63 1.33
CA LEU A 40 12.33 -31.91 0.45
C LEU A 40 12.88 -30.64 1.12
N VAL A 41 12.00 -29.87 1.76
CA VAL A 41 12.39 -28.65 2.48
C VAL A 41 13.33 -28.99 3.62
N LYS A 42 13.08 -30.09 4.35
CA LYS A 42 13.97 -30.56 5.41
C LYS A 42 15.33 -30.97 4.85
N ALA A 43 15.37 -31.76 3.79
CA ALA A 43 16.63 -32.19 3.18
C ALA A 43 17.46 -30.98 2.71
N LEU A 44 16.82 -29.98 2.11
CA LEU A 44 17.48 -28.74 1.71
C LEU A 44 17.99 -27.95 2.93
N ALA A 45 17.19 -27.87 3.99
CA ALA A 45 17.59 -27.20 5.22
C ALA A 45 18.78 -27.89 5.90
N ASP A 46 18.77 -29.23 5.96
CA ASP A 46 19.84 -30.04 6.52
C ASP A 46 21.14 -29.86 5.71
N TRP A 47 21.07 -29.92 4.38
CA TRP A 47 22.21 -29.65 3.51
C TRP A 47 22.73 -28.23 3.69
N SER A 48 21.84 -27.23 3.71
CA SER A 48 22.21 -25.83 3.90
C SER A 48 22.89 -25.60 5.25
N ALA A 49 22.40 -26.24 6.30
CA ALA A 49 23.02 -26.21 7.62
C ALA A 49 24.42 -26.84 7.61
N ALA A 50 24.58 -28.00 6.97
CA ALA A 50 25.87 -28.67 6.84
C ALA A 50 26.90 -27.87 6.02
N ASN A 51 26.44 -27.01 5.11
CA ASN A 51 27.30 -26.21 4.23
C ASN A 51 27.37 -24.73 4.65
N ARG A 52 26.91 -24.39 5.86
CA ARG A 52 26.81 -22.98 6.32
C ARG A 52 28.13 -22.23 6.22
N GLU A 53 29.23 -22.85 6.62
CA GLU A 53 30.56 -22.24 6.62
C GLU A 53 31.06 -21.98 5.20
N SER A 54 31.02 -22.99 4.32
CA SER A 54 31.40 -22.84 2.91
C SER A 54 30.55 -21.79 2.18
N ILE A 55 29.26 -21.70 2.50
CA ILE A 55 28.37 -20.64 1.98
C ILE A 55 28.81 -19.27 2.50
N ALA A 56 29.19 -19.15 3.77
CA ALA A 56 29.66 -17.89 4.35
C ALA A 56 30.99 -17.43 3.73
N GLU A 57 31.94 -18.35 3.54
CA GLU A 57 33.21 -18.09 2.85
C GLU A 57 32.99 -17.62 1.42
N ALA A 58 32.13 -18.32 0.66
CA ALA A 58 31.79 -17.93 -0.70
C ALA A 58 31.15 -16.52 -0.78
N ARG A 59 30.30 -16.16 0.20
CA ARG A 59 29.71 -14.81 0.30
C ARG A 59 30.76 -13.75 0.65
N ALA A 60 31.71 -14.08 1.50
CA ALA A 60 32.81 -13.17 1.87
C ALA A 60 33.77 -12.95 0.70
N ALA A 61 33.98 -13.95 -0.14
CA ALA A 61 34.80 -13.85 -1.35
C ALA A 61 34.18 -12.93 -2.42
N PHE A 62 32.85 -12.79 -2.45
CA PHE A 62 32.12 -11.95 -3.40
C PHE A 62 31.18 -10.95 -2.70
N PRO A 63 31.74 -9.94 -2.01
CA PRO A 63 30.92 -8.94 -1.32
C PRO A 63 30.16 -8.09 -2.35
N ILE A 64 28.84 -7.98 -2.19
CA ILE A 64 28.05 -7.04 -2.98
C ILE A 64 28.44 -5.62 -2.52
N PRO A 65 28.88 -4.73 -3.43
CA PRO A 65 29.20 -3.36 -3.07
C PRO A 65 27.97 -2.71 -2.44
N SER A 66 28.05 -2.40 -1.15
CA SER A 66 27.04 -1.60 -0.50
C SER A 66 27.16 -0.18 -1.03
N LEU A 67 26.21 0.20 -1.90
CA LEU A 67 26.08 1.60 -2.31
C LEU A 67 25.95 2.46 -1.04
N PRO A 68 26.62 3.62 -0.98
CA PRO A 68 26.49 4.51 0.16
C PRO A 68 25.00 4.75 0.38
N ARG A 69 24.50 4.42 1.57
CA ARG A 69 23.11 4.69 1.95
C ARG A 69 22.91 6.17 1.71
N ALA A 70 22.21 6.51 0.63
CA ALA A 70 21.72 7.87 0.43
C ALA A 70 21.01 8.21 1.73
N ARG A 71 21.48 9.27 2.40
CA ARG A 71 20.81 9.80 3.58
C ARG A 71 19.38 10.08 3.12
N HIS A 72 18.46 9.19 3.45
CA HIS A 72 17.05 9.44 3.25
C HIS A 72 16.72 10.52 4.27
N GLY A 73 16.95 11.78 3.90
CA GLY A 73 16.36 12.90 4.60
C GLY A 73 14.87 12.60 4.65
N HIS A 74 14.33 12.53 5.87
CA HIS A 74 12.90 12.48 6.08
C HIS A 74 12.30 13.77 5.50
N ALA A 75 12.02 13.79 4.20
CA ALA A 75 11.04 14.69 3.62
C ALA A 75 9.67 14.18 4.08
N ARG A 76 9.35 14.40 5.36
CA ARG A 76 7.99 14.32 5.90
C ARG A 76 7.26 15.60 5.55
N ALA A 77 7.07 15.83 4.26
CA ALA A 77 6.20 16.88 3.76
C ALA A 77 5.55 16.38 2.47
N ALA A 78 4.24 16.64 2.35
CA ALA A 78 3.40 16.40 1.17
C ALA A 78 2.69 15.03 1.02
N HIS A 79 2.26 14.38 2.11
CA HIS A 79 1.12 13.44 1.97
C HIS A 79 -0.06 13.70 2.93
N ASP A 80 0.00 14.77 3.74
CA ASP A 80 -0.97 15.04 4.81
C ASP A 80 -1.59 16.46 4.76
N ALA A 81 -1.88 16.95 3.55
CA ALA A 81 -2.85 18.01 3.26
C ALA A 81 -3.11 17.98 1.74
N PRO A 82 -4.38 17.91 1.26
CA PRO A 82 -5.40 18.89 1.64
C PRO A 82 -6.84 18.34 1.67
N GLU A 83 -7.44 18.18 2.85
CA GLU A 83 -8.91 18.30 2.97
C GLU A 83 -9.33 19.59 3.70
N ARG A 84 -8.41 20.27 4.40
CA ARG A 84 -8.70 21.54 5.07
C ARG A 84 -8.76 22.78 4.17
N ALA A 85 -8.36 22.66 2.90
CA ALA A 85 -8.42 23.79 1.95
C ALA A 85 -9.76 23.90 1.20
N LEU A 86 -10.64 22.89 1.27
CA LEU A 86 -11.94 22.94 0.60
C LEU A 86 -13.03 23.61 1.47
N GLU A 87 -12.87 23.60 2.78
CA GLU A 87 -13.81 24.22 3.73
C GLU A 87 -13.64 25.74 3.87
N GLU A 88 -12.43 26.27 3.63
CA GLU A 88 -12.15 27.71 3.70
C GLU A 88 -12.55 28.46 2.41
N MET A 89 -12.91 27.74 1.35
CA MET A 89 -13.19 28.29 0.02
C MET A 89 -14.68 28.34 -0.33
N LEU A 90 -15.56 28.07 0.63
CA LEU A 90 -17.01 28.26 0.51
C LEU A 90 -17.38 29.67 1.04
N PRO A 91 -17.98 30.55 0.21
CA PRO A 91 -18.40 31.87 0.68
C PRO A 91 -19.59 31.77 1.66
N SER A 92 -19.48 32.45 2.80
CA SER A 92 -20.56 32.57 3.80
C SER A 92 -21.84 33.18 3.19
N PRO A 93 -23.03 32.64 3.48
CA PRO A 93 -24.28 33.23 3.03
C PRO A 93 -24.60 34.48 3.86
N GLY A 94 -24.71 35.62 3.19
CA GLY A 94 -25.55 36.72 3.67
C GLY A 94 -24.89 37.77 4.56
N SER A 95 -24.33 38.80 3.92
CA SER A 95 -24.39 40.19 4.42
C SER A 95 -24.37 41.11 3.21
N GLY A 96 -25.57 41.47 2.75
CA GLY A 96 -25.77 42.26 1.53
C GLY A 96 -25.24 43.69 1.68
N PRO A 97 -24.56 44.25 0.67
CA PRO A 97 -24.29 45.67 0.61
C PRO A 97 -25.43 46.41 -0.09
N ARG A 98 -25.87 47.48 0.60
CA ARG A 98 -26.94 48.41 0.27
C ARG A 98 -26.71 49.09 -1.09
N ALA A 99 -27.74 49.17 -1.92
CA ALA A 99 -27.69 49.77 -3.25
C ALA A 99 -27.33 51.27 -3.23
N PRO A 100 -26.38 51.72 -4.08
CA PRO A 100 -26.29 53.13 -4.49
C PRO A 100 -27.11 53.38 -5.76
N ARG A 101 -27.78 54.54 -5.79
CA ARG A 101 -28.75 54.97 -6.80
C ARG A 101 -28.12 55.25 -8.17
N ASP A 102 -28.86 54.85 -9.19
CA ASP A 102 -28.69 55.13 -10.63
C ASP A 102 -28.92 56.62 -10.95
N PRO A 103 -28.00 57.30 -11.65
CA PRO A 103 -28.29 58.55 -12.29
C PRO A 103 -28.00 58.43 -13.79
N ARG A 104 -29.06 58.17 -14.56
CA ARG A 104 -29.20 58.56 -15.97
C ARG A 104 -28.34 57.70 -16.91
N ALA A 105 -29.00 56.81 -17.63
CA ALA A 105 -29.66 57.14 -18.89
C ALA A 105 -28.68 57.47 -20.02
N SER A 106 -29.01 56.87 -21.16
CA SER A 106 -28.51 57.16 -22.50
C SER A 106 -27.13 56.56 -22.78
N GLY A 107 -27.00 55.56 -23.62
CA GLY A 107 -27.82 55.25 -24.78
C GLY A 107 -26.91 55.12 -26.00
N HIS A 108 -27.48 54.60 -27.07
CA HIS A 108 -26.87 54.46 -28.40
C HIS A 108 -25.79 53.37 -28.52
N ARG A 109 -26.11 52.14 -28.96
CA ARG A 109 -26.80 51.64 -30.18
C ARG A 109 -25.89 51.62 -31.41
N ARG A 110 -26.00 50.49 -32.12
CA ARG A 110 -25.61 50.17 -33.51
C ARG A 110 -24.13 49.77 -33.64
N GLY A 111 -23.75 48.66 -34.23
CA GLY A 111 -24.43 47.67 -35.08
C GLY A 111 -23.38 47.16 -36.08
N PRO A 112 -23.30 45.86 -36.41
CA PRO A 112 -22.23 45.34 -37.25
C PRO A 112 -22.62 45.37 -38.74
N GLY A 113 -21.64 45.66 -39.60
CA GLY A 113 -21.68 45.40 -41.04
C GLY A 113 -20.51 44.47 -41.43
N PRO A 114 -20.63 43.76 -42.56
CA PRO A 114 -19.83 42.58 -42.90
C PRO A 114 -18.36 42.86 -43.22
#